data_AF-A0A1Y1W6P4-F1
#
_entry.id   AF-A0A1Y1W6P4-F1
#
_cell.length_a   1.000
_cell.length_b   1.000
_cell.length_c   1.000
_cell.angle_alpha   90.00
_cell.angle_beta   90.00
_cell.angle_gamma   90.00
#
_symmetry.space_group_name_H-M   'P 1'
#
loop_
_entity.id
_entity.type
_entity.pdbx_description
1 polymer ?
#
loop_
_entity_poly.entity_id
_entity_poly.type
_entity_poly.pdbx_seq_one_letter_code
_entity_poly.pdbx_strand_id
1 'polypeptide(L)'
;MDIETELLSQAMRHADADDVAQSYERSWKRSVTKYEKQSDAQKFGRNGQYREFREQVWEVNHEGEPMPSLFEGGEDSSDDDDLVVSGARLTYKCPISMAWLNNPVTSRTCKHSYSKDSIMSMLRARHGSCPCPVAGCSHTVNVRDLQPDRLLERKVARHLRQLEIEQSQTEYTLIR
;
A
#
# COMPACT_ATOMS: atom_id res chain seq x y z
N MET A 1 12.49 -4.94 22.35
CA MET A 1 12.93 -6.28 22.79
C MET A 1 11.68 -7.12 22.86
N ASP A 2 11.66 -8.20 22.11
CA ASP A 2 10.47 -9.02 21.91
C ASP A 2 10.21 -9.86 23.15
N ILE A 3 8.96 -9.89 23.62
CA ILE A 3 8.56 -10.64 24.83
C ILE A 3 9.01 -12.09 24.74
N GLU A 4 9.01 -12.65 23.53
CA GLU A 4 9.48 -13.99 23.18
C GLU A 4 10.99 -14.19 23.46
N THR A 5 11.83 -13.20 23.11
CA THR A 5 13.27 -13.25 23.40
C THR A 5 13.57 -13.13 24.89
N GLU A 6 12.76 -12.36 25.62
CA GLU A 6 12.88 -12.21 27.07
C GLU A 6 12.44 -13.50 27.80
N LEU A 7 11.34 -14.11 27.35
CA LEU A 7 10.86 -15.43 27.80
C LEU A 7 11.90 -16.53 27.59
N LEU A 8 12.46 -16.64 26.37
CA LEU A 8 13.47 -17.64 26.04
C LEU A 8 14.72 -17.47 26.91
N SER A 9 15.16 -16.23 27.12
CA SER A 9 16.31 -15.95 27.99
C SER A 9 16.04 -16.29 29.47
N GLN A 10 14.79 -16.24 29.91
CA GLN A 10 14.39 -16.57 31.29
C GLN A 10 14.18 -18.07 31.47
N ALA A 11 13.57 -18.78 30.52
CA ALA A 11 13.47 -20.23 30.51
C ALA A 11 14.85 -20.92 30.55
N MET A 12 15.89 -20.27 30.01
CA MET A 12 17.28 -20.74 30.11
C MET A 12 17.94 -20.50 31.48
N ARG A 13 17.38 -19.61 32.31
CA ARG A 13 17.95 -19.21 33.63
C ARG A 13 17.23 -19.82 34.83
N HIS A 14 15.94 -20.13 34.71
CA HIS A 14 15.11 -20.64 35.79
C HIS A 14 14.87 -22.15 35.60
N ALA A 15 15.05 -22.94 36.66
CA ALA A 15 14.88 -24.40 36.63
C ALA A 15 13.42 -24.85 36.82
N ASP A 16 12.53 -23.93 37.23
CA ASP A 16 11.13 -24.21 37.56
C ASP A 16 10.18 -23.49 36.58
N ALA A 17 9.26 -24.25 36.00
CA ALA A 17 8.29 -23.77 35.03
C ALA A 17 7.28 -22.77 35.62
N ASP A 18 6.96 -22.89 36.91
CA ASP A 18 5.98 -22.00 37.57
C ASP A 18 6.53 -20.57 37.72
N ASP A 19 7.83 -20.41 37.95
CA ASP A 19 8.47 -19.10 38.06
C ASP A 19 8.55 -18.39 36.69
N VAL A 20 8.82 -19.15 35.62
CA VAL A 20 8.82 -18.66 34.24
C VAL A 20 7.42 -18.20 33.83
N ALA A 21 6.39 -18.99 34.14
CA ALA A 21 4.99 -18.65 33.83
C ALA A 21 4.53 -17.36 34.54
N GLN A 22 4.85 -17.21 35.83
CA GLN A 22 4.52 -16.01 36.58
C GLN A 22 5.27 -14.78 36.07
N SER A 23 6.55 -14.93 35.70
CA SER A 23 7.33 -13.84 35.11
C SER A 23 6.77 -13.38 33.77
N TYR A 24 6.38 -14.33 32.91
CA TYR A 24 5.70 -14.03 31.65
C TYR A 24 4.40 -13.28 31.88
N GLU A 25 3.56 -13.72 32.81
CA GLU A 25 2.29 -13.07 33.09
C GLU A 25 2.48 -11.61 33.55
N ARG A 26 3.51 -11.35 34.37
CA ARG A 26 3.89 -9.98 34.79
C ARG A 26 4.35 -9.13 33.61
N SER A 27 5.21 -9.67 32.74
CA SER A 27 5.72 -8.96 31.56
C SER A 27 4.63 -8.69 30.52
N TRP A 28 3.76 -9.68 30.29
CA TRP A 28 2.57 -9.57 29.44
C TRP A 28 1.63 -8.48 29.96
N LYS A 29 1.24 -8.53 31.23
CA LYS A 29 0.39 -7.51 31.87
C LYS A 29 0.99 -6.11 31.70
N ARG A 30 2.29 -5.95 31.95
CA ARG A 30 2.99 -4.66 31.76
C ARG A 30 2.93 -4.19 30.31
N SER A 31 3.11 -5.09 29.35
CA SER A 31 3.12 -4.80 27.92
C SER A 31 1.73 -4.44 27.40
N VAL A 32 0.69 -5.16 27.85
CA VAL A 32 -0.73 -4.85 27.56
C VAL A 32 -1.10 -3.49 28.12
N THR A 33 -0.83 -3.22 29.39
CA THR A 33 -1.13 -1.91 29.99
C THR A 33 -0.39 -0.77 29.28
N LYS A 34 0.85 -1.02 28.81
CA LYS A 34 1.59 -0.04 28.00
C LYS A 34 0.95 0.16 26.63
N TYR A 35 0.49 -0.90 25.99
CA TYR A 35 -0.19 -0.81 24.69
C TYR A 35 -1.53 -0.09 24.80
N GLU A 36 -2.37 -0.43 25.79
CA GLU A 36 -3.68 0.19 26.00
C GLU A 36 -3.60 1.69 26.24
N LYS A 37 -2.58 2.14 26.98
CA LYS A 37 -2.34 3.57 27.27
C LYS A 37 -1.89 4.41 26.08
N GLN A 38 -1.43 3.80 24.99
CA GLN A 38 -1.03 4.55 23.79
C GLN A 38 -2.25 5.02 23.02
N SER A 39 -2.15 6.19 22.39
CA SER A 39 -3.21 6.68 21.49
C SER A 39 -3.26 5.84 20.22
N ASP A 40 -4.40 5.88 19.52
CA ASP A 40 -4.55 5.14 18.27
C ASP A 40 -3.56 5.63 17.19
N ALA A 41 -3.20 6.93 17.21
CA ALA A 41 -2.15 7.50 16.37
C ALA A 41 -0.79 6.83 16.62
N GLN A 42 -0.44 6.58 17.88
CA GLN A 42 0.82 5.92 18.24
C GLN A 42 0.83 4.43 17.86
N LYS A 43 -0.32 3.75 17.99
CA LYS A 43 -0.47 2.33 17.65
C LYS A 43 -0.45 2.11 16.14
N PHE A 44 -1.14 2.96 15.38
CA PHE A 44 -1.49 2.67 13.99
C PHE A 44 -1.05 3.74 12.99
N GLY A 45 -0.62 4.93 13.40
CA GLY A 45 -0.32 6.04 12.49
C GLY A 45 0.76 5.74 11.45
N ARG A 46 1.73 4.88 11.80
CA ARG A 46 2.80 4.44 10.89
C ARG A 46 2.49 3.13 10.15
N ASN A 47 1.34 2.51 10.41
CA ASN A 47 0.94 1.27 9.75
C ASN A 47 0.15 1.55 8.47
N GLY A 48 0.82 1.43 7.32
CA GLY A 48 0.19 1.66 6.02
C GLY A 48 -1.00 0.73 5.74
N GLN A 49 -0.95 -0.52 6.19
CA GLN A 49 -2.05 -1.48 5.98
C GLN A 49 -3.31 -1.08 6.77
N TYR A 50 -3.13 -0.53 7.98
CA TYR A 50 -4.25 -0.05 8.77
C TYR A 50 -4.92 1.16 8.11
N ARG A 51 -4.13 2.10 7.60
CA ARG A 51 -4.64 3.27 6.87
C ARG A 51 -5.42 2.86 5.63
N GLU A 52 -4.84 1.96 4.84
CA GLU A 52 -5.47 1.43 3.64
C GLU A 52 -6.79 0.71 3.95
N PHE A 53 -6.82 -0.10 5.00
CA PHE A 53 -8.04 -0.76 5.45
C PHE A 53 -9.12 0.26 5.85
N ARG A 54 -8.74 1.31 6.59
CA ARG A 54 -9.68 2.36 6.98
C ARG A 54 -10.23 3.09 5.75
N GLU A 55 -9.39 3.48 4.79
CA GLU A 55 -9.78 4.11 3.53
C GLU A 55 -10.84 3.28 2.80
N GLN A 56 -10.59 1.96 2.67
CA GLN A 56 -11.53 1.04 2.04
C GLN A 56 -12.88 0.97 2.75
N VAL A 57 -12.88 0.90 4.08
CA VAL A 57 -14.12 0.82 4.87
C VAL A 57 -14.95 2.10 4.72
N TRP A 58 -14.30 3.26 4.63
CA TRP A 58 -14.98 4.54 4.44
C TRP A 58 -15.58 4.68 3.04
N GLU A 59 -14.84 4.28 2.02
CA GLU A 59 -15.24 4.36 0.61
C GLU A 59 -16.58 3.66 0.33
N VAL A 60 -16.89 2.57 1.05
CA VAL A 60 -18.16 1.82 0.90
C VAL A 60 -19.39 2.72 1.07
N ASN A 61 -19.31 3.73 1.93
CA ASN A 61 -20.44 4.61 2.25
C ASN A 61 -20.22 6.08 1.84
N HIS A 62 -19.06 6.43 1.29
CA HIS A 62 -18.65 7.81 0.98
C HIS A 62 -17.98 7.87 -0.40
N GLU A 63 -18.72 7.49 -1.44
CA GLU A 63 -18.20 7.46 -2.81
C GLU A 63 -17.75 8.85 -3.27
N GLY A 64 -16.47 8.97 -3.63
CA GLY A 64 -15.90 10.20 -4.16
C GLY A 64 -15.49 11.24 -3.11
N GLU A 65 -15.75 11.00 -1.84
CA GLU A 65 -15.28 11.85 -0.74
C GLU A 65 -13.94 11.33 -0.19
N PRO A 66 -12.92 12.19 -0.03
CA PRO A 66 -11.67 11.79 0.59
C PRO A 66 -11.92 11.39 2.05
N MET A 67 -11.21 10.35 2.51
CA MET A 67 -11.26 9.94 3.90
C MET A 67 -10.77 11.10 4.80
N PRO A 68 -11.51 11.45 5.86
CA PRO A 68 -11.03 12.36 6.90
C PRO A 68 -9.73 11.86 7.53
N SER A 69 -8.92 12.77 8.08
CA SER A 69 -7.69 12.39 8.79
C SER A 69 -7.97 11.35 9.88
N LEU A 70 -7.09 10.36 10.01
CA LEU A 70 -7.35 9.21 10.90
C LEU A 70 -7.24 9.56 12.38
N PHE A 71 -6.45 10.58 12.72
CA PHE A 71 -6.15 10.94 14.10
C PHE A 71 -6.14 12.47 14.29
N GLU A 72 -6.86 12.97 15.29
CA GLU A 72 -6.82 14.39 15.68
C GLU A 72 -5.48 14.71 16.38
N GLY A 73 -4.77 15.74 15.89
CA GLY A 73 -3.59 16.31 16.56
C GLY A 73 -2.28 15.51 16.40
N GLY A 74 -2.26 14.45 15.61
CA GLY A 74 -1.02 13.87 15.10
C GLY A 74 -0.67 14.52 13.77
N GLU A 75 0.63 14.68 13.49
CA GLU A 75 1.12 14.77 12.11
C GLU A 75 0.67 13.49 11.40
N ASP A 76 -0.58 13.48 10.93
CA ASP A 76 -0.94 12.66 9.80
C ASP A 76 0.07 13.09 8.76
N SER A 77 1.01 12.20 8.43
CA SER A 77 2.00 12.43 7.39
C SER A 77 1.22 12.43 6.07
N SER A 78 0.42 13.48 5.91
CA SER A 78 -0.43 13.87 4.79
C SER A 78 0.48 14.39 3.68
N ASP A 79 1.53 13.65 3.38
CA ASP A 79 2.54 14.04 2.40
C ASP A 79 2.92 12.92 1.43
N ASP A 80 2.06 11.93 1.21
CA ASP A 80 2.39 11.01 0.11
C ASP A 80 1.22 10.27 -0.57
N ASP A 81 0.01 10.83 -0.63
CA ASP A 81 -0.96 10.26 -1.57
C ASP A 81 -1.93 11.27 -2.24
N ASP A 82 -2.12 12.46 -1.66
CA ASP A 82 -2.89 13.57 -2.28
C ASP A 82 -2.11 14.91 -2.38
N LEU A 83 -0.82 14.92 -2.03
CA LEU A 83 0.07 16.03 -2.41
C LEU A 83 0.65 15.75 -3.80
N VAL A 84 0.54 16.74 -4.67
CA VAL A 84 1.26 16.81 -5.94
C VAL A 84 2.75 16.65 -5.64
N VAL A 85 3.28 15.42 -5.71
CA VAL A 85 4.72 15.17 -5.69
C VAL A 85 5.28 15.77 -6.97
N SER A 86 5.77 17.00 -6.80
CA SER A 86 6.72 17.65 -7.67
C SER A 86 7.91 16.71 -7.87
N GLY A 87 7.86 15.88 -8.93
CA GLY A 87 8.98 15.05 -9.36
C GLY A 87 8.61 13.83 -10.20
N ALA A 88 7.55 13.11 -9.85
CA ALA A 88 7.14 11.91 -10.58
C ALA A 88 5.62 11.86 -10.71
N ARG A 89 5.10 12.28 -11.86
CA ARG A 89 3.68 12.10 -12.20
C ARG A 89 3.38 10.60 -12.22
N LEU A 90 2.63 10.09 -11.23
CA LEU A 90 2.10 8.74 -11.30
C LEU A 90 1.10 8.69 -12.46
N THR A 91 1.52 8.15 -13.60
CA THR A 91 0.65 8.03 -14.77
C THR A 91 -0.18 6.76 -14.67
N TYR A 92 -1.52 6.86 -14.71
CA TYR A 92 -2.42 5.71 -14.82
C TYR A 92 -2.40 5.04 -16.23
N LYS A 93 -1.54 5.53 -17.12
CA LYS A 93 -1.30 4.96 -18.45
C LYS A 93 -0.15 3.97 -18.40
N CYS A 94 -0.31 2.85 -19.09
CA CYS A 94 0.74 1.87 -19.23
C CYS A 94 1.84 2.39 -20.18
N PRO A 95 3.12 2.37 -19.80
CA PRO A 95 4.22 2.84 -20.65
C PRO A 95 4.46 1.94 -21.88
N ILE A 96 3.85 0.75 -21.93
CA ILE A 96 3.98 -0.20 -23.04
C ILE A 96 2.81 -0.06 -24.02
N SER A 97 1.56 -0.13 -23.52
CA SER A 97 0.38 -0.10 -24.38
C SER A 97 -0.16 1.31 -24.64
N MET A 98 0.30 2.33 -23.90
CA MET A 98 -0.23 3.70 -23.89
C MET A 98 -1.73 3.79 -23.53
N ALA A 99 -2.36 2.67 -23.20
CA ALA A 99 -3.73 2.57 -22.71
C ALA A 99 -3.76 2.71 -21.18
N TRP A 100 -4.96 2.79 -20.61
CA TRP A 100 -5.13 2.72 -19.16
C TRP A 100 -4.59 1.40 -18.62
N LEU A 101 -4.02 1.44 -17.41
CA LEU A 101 -3.49 0.26 -16.76
C LEU A 101 -4.61 -0.76 -16.50
N ASN A 102 -4.54 -1.91 -17.17
CA ASN A 102 -5.37 -3.06 -16.87
C ASN A 102 -4.57 -4.12 -16.09
N ASN A 103 -5.13 -4.61 -14.97
CA ASN A 103 -4.46 -5.53 -14.03
C ASN A 103 -3.00 -5.12 -13.77
N PRO A 104 -2.74 -3.95 -13.13
CA PRO A 104 -1.39 -3.44 -13.00
C PRO A 104 -0.49 -4.38 -12.18
N VAL A 105 0.74 -4.52 -12.65
CA VAL A 105 1.83 -5.18 -11.94
C VAL A 105 3.00 -4.22 -11.78
N THR A 106 3.61 -4.21 -10.61
CA THR A 106 4.71 -3.32 -10.25
C THR A 106 5.99 -4.12 -10.07
N SER A 107 7.08 -3.65 -10.68
CA SER A 107 8.41 -4.26 -10.51
C SER A 107 8.98 -3.92 -9.14
N ARG A 108 9.43 -4.92 -8.39
CA ARG A 108 10.10 -4.73 -7.09
C ARG A 108 11.41 -3.95 -7.21
N THR A 109 12.09 -4.05 -8.36
CA THR A 109 13.43 -3.50 -8.59
C THR A 109 13.39 -2.00 -8.89
N CYS A 110 12.54 -1.58 -9.82
CA CYS A 110 12.48 -0.19 -10.29
C CYS A 110 11.19 0.54 -9.93
N LYS A 111 10.24 -0.12 -9.27
CA LYS A 111 8.95 0.44 -8.83
C LYS A 111 8.05 0.99 -9.94
N HIS A 112 8.35 0.67 -11.19
CA HIS A 112 7.47 1.01 -12.31
C HIS A 112 6.36 -0.03 -12.49
N SER A 113 5.20 0.48 -12.90
CA SER A 113 3.99 -0.31 -13.08
C SER A 113 3.62 -0.46 -14.55
N TYR A 114 3.07 -1.63 -14.90
CA TYR A 114 2.69 -2.00 -16.26
C TYR A 114 1.36 -2.75 -16.25
N SER A 115 0.63 -2.74 -17.36
CA SER A 115 -0.46 -3.69 -17.55
C SER A 115 0.11 -5.11 -17.65
N LYS A 116 -0.44 -6.04 -16.88
CA LYS A 116 0.05 -7.43 -16.79
C LYS A 116 0.22 -8.07 -18.17
N ASP A 117 -0.78 -7.95 -19.03
CA ASP A 117 -0.74 -8.59 -20.35
C ASP A 117 0.36 -8.01 -21.24
N SER A 118 0.54 -6.69 -21.20
CA SER A 118 1.55 -5.97 -21.99
C SER A 118 2.97 -6.38 -21.58
N ILE A 119 3.29 -6.36 -20.28
CA ILE A 119 4.64 -6.72 -19.80
C ILE A 119 4.90 -8.21 -19.96
N MET A 120 3.90 -9.07 -19.72
CA MET A 120 4.06 -10.52 -19.87
C MET A 120 4.28 -10.92 -21.33
N SER A 121 3.59 -10.28 -22.28
CA SER A 121 3.83 -10.48 -23.71
C SER A 121 5.27 -10.12 -24.10
N MET A 122 5.74 -8.97 -23.65
CA MET A 122 7.11 -8.51 -23.94
C MET A 122 8.19 -9.40 -23.30
N LEU A 123 7.97 -9.87 -22.06
CA LEU A 123 8.87 -10.80 -21.39
C LEU A 123 8.94 -12.15 -22.09
N ARG A 124 7.79 -12.68 -22.58
CA ARG A 124 7.76 -13.92 -23.36
C ARG A 124 8.56 -13.79 -24.65
N ALA A 125 8.47 -12.65 -25.34
CA ALA A 125 9.23 -12.39 -26.56
C ALA A 125 10.76 -12.28 -26.32
N ARG A 126 11.20 -12.03 -25.08
CA ARG A 126 12.60 -11.80 -24.71
C ARG A 126 13.15 -12.86 -23.74
N HIS A 127 12.63 -14.08 -23.80
CA HIS A 127 13.10 -15.21 -22.99
C HIS A 127 13.05 -14.98 -21.47
N GLY A 128 12.05 -14.22 -20.99
CA GLY A 128 11.74 -14.08 -19.56
C GLY A 128 12.39 -12.88 -18.85
N SER A 129 13.18 -12.09 -19.57
CA SER A 129 13.85 -10.89 -19.03
C SER A 129 13.89 -9.78 -20.08
N CYS A 130 13.67 -8.53 -19.67
CA CYS A 130 13.76 -7.38 -20.57
C CYS A 130 14.23 -6.12 -19.84
N PRO A 131 14.85 -5.15 -20.53
CA PRO A 131 15.05 -3.82 -19.97
C PRO A 131 13.70 -3.18 -19.62
N CYS A 132 13.69 -2.35 -18.59
CA CYS A 132 12.53 -1.57 -18.19
C CYS A 132 12.03 -0.71 -19.36
N PRO A 133 10.74 -0.80 -19.75
CA PRO A 133 10.16 0.02 -20.83
C PRO A 133 10.04 1.50 -20.53
N VAL A 134 10.20 1.91 -19.26
CA VAL A 134 10.10 3.31 -18.87
C VAL A 134 11.36 4.03 -19.31
N ALA A 135 11.19 5.10 -20.10
CA ALA A 135 12.28 5.92 -20.59
C ALA A 135 13.15 6.43 -19.43
N GLY A 136 14.47 6.29 -19.56
CA GLY A 136 15.44 6.70 -18.53
C GLY A 136 15.68 5.67 -17.42
N CYS A 137 14.98 4.53 -17.41
CA CYS A 137 15.26 3.47 -16.44
C CYS A 137 16.26 2.44 -17.01
N SER A 138 17.36 2.19 -16.31
CA SER A 138 18.40 1.22 -16.70
C SER A 138 18.22 -0.19 -16.09
N HIS A 139 17.16 -0.40 -15.29
CA HIS A 139 16.93 -1.68 -14.62
C HIS A 139 16.38 -2.74 -15.56
N THR A 140 16.73 -4.00 -15.29
CA THR A 140 16.15 -5.16 -15.98
C THR A 140 14.97 -5.69 -15.16
N VAL A 141 13.87 -6.02 -15.83
CA VAL A 141 12.65 -6.56 -15.24
C VAL A 141 12.54 -8.04 -15.61
N ASN A 142 12.26 -8.88 -14.63
CA ASN A 142 11.97 -10.30 -14.82
C ASN A 142 10.54 -10.62 -14.39
N VAL A 143 10.02 -11.76 -14.87
CA VAL A 143 8.69 -12.26 -14.46
C VAL A 143 8.56 -12.41 -12.95
N ARG A 144 9.64 -12.81 -12.27
CA ARG A 144 9.66 -13.04 -10.81
C ARG A 144 9.63 -11.76 -9.99
N ASP A 145 10.03 -10.64 -10.58
CA ASP A 145 10.14 -9.36 -9.89
C ASP A 145 8.83 -8.55 -9.98
N LEU A 146 7.87 -9.02 -10.77
CA LEU A 146 6.56 -8.40 -10.95
C LEU A 146 5.57 -8.88 -9.89
N GLN A 147 4.98 -7.93 -9.17
CA GLN A 147 3.94 -8.19 -8.19
C GLN A 147 2.64 -7.51 -8.60
N PRO A 148 1.47 -8.17 -8.46
CA PRO A 148 0.18 -7.53 -8.64
C PRO A 148 0.03 -6.32 -7.71
N ASP A 149 -0.43 -5.20 -8.26
CA ASP A 149 -0.60 -3.95 -7.54
C ASP A 149 -2.09 -3.63 -7.39
N ARG A 150 -2.71 -4.21 -6.36
CA ARG A 150 -4.15 -4.04 -6.08
C ARG A 150 -4.51 -2.60 -5.72
N LEU A 151 -3.57 -1.87 -5.14
CA LEU A 151 -3.74 -0.45 -4.82
C LEU A 151 -3.88 0.36 -6.09
N LEU A 152 -2.92 0.21 -7.00
CA LEU A 152 -2.93 0.92 -8.27
C LEU A 152 -4.12 0.52 -9.13
N GLU A 153 -4.52 -0.75 -9.11
CA GLU A 153 -5.73 -1.23 -9.80
C GLU A 153 -6.98 -0.46 -9.38
N ARG A 154 -7.19 -0.29 -8.07
CA ARG A 154 -8.32 0.50 -7.55
C ARG A 154 -8.20 1.98 -7.88
N LYS A 155 -7.01 2.58 -7.74
CA LYS A 155 -6.77 3.99 -8.09
C LYS A 155 -7.10 4.26 -9.57
N VAL A 156 -6.68 3.37 -10.48
CA VAL A 156 -7.00 3.46 -11.91
C VAL A 156 -8.50 3.32 -12.15
N ALA A 157 -9.16 2.35 -11.53
CA ALA A 157 -10.61 2.17 -11.67
C ALA A 157 -11.40 3.39 -11.19
N ARG A 158 -10.98 4.00 -10.07
CA ARG A 158 -11.56 5.24 -9.53
C ARG A 158 -11.41 6.39 -10.52
N HIS A 159 -10.21 6.59 -11.06
CA HIS A 159 -9.94 7.64 -12.04
C HIS A 159 -10.78 7.47 -13.33
N LEU A 160 -10.92 6.23 -13.80
CA LEU A 160 -11.77 5.93 -14.97
C LEU A 160 -13.24 6.26 -14.74
N ARG A 161 -13.79 5.92 -13.56
CA ARG A 161 -15.16 6.29 -13.18
C ARG A 161 -15.36 7.81 -13.15
N GLN A 162 -14.40 8.54 -12.59
CA GLN A 162 -14.46 10.01 -12.55
C GLN A 162 -14.49 10.61 -13.96
N LEU A 163 -13.65 10.13 -14.87
CA LEU A 163 -13.64 10.57 -16.25
C LEU A 163 -14.96 10.28 -16.98
N GLU A 164 -15.59 9.13 -16.71
CA GLU A 164 -16.90 8.78 -17.29
C GLU A 164 -18.00 9.72 -16.80
N ILE A 165 -18.02 10.01 -15.49
CA ILE A 165 -18.96 10.98 -14.90
C ILE A 165 -18.75 12.37 -15.51
N GLU A 166 -17.50 12.85 -15.58
CA GLU A 166 -17.16 14.15 -16.17
C GLU A 166 -17.57 14.22 -17.64
N GLN A 167 -17.31 13.16 -18.42
CA GLN A 167 -17.74 13.08 -19.82
C GLN A 167 -19.26 13.19 -19.95
N SER A 168 -20.03 12.45 -19.14
CA SER A 168 -21.49 12.52 -19.18
C SER A 168 -22.04 13.90 -18.78
N GLN A 169 -21.41 14.58 -17.82
CA GLN A 169 -21.77 15.94 -17.42
C GLN A 169 -21.44 16.96 -18.53
N THR A 170 -20.29 16.81 -19.19
CA THR A 170 -19.94 17.68 -20.32
C THR A 170 -20.87 17.46 -21.50
N GLU A 171 -21.24 16.21 -21.81
CA GLU A 171 -22.20 15.91 -22.88
C GLU A 171 -23.57 16.55 -22.61
N TYR A 172 -24.08 16.43 -21.38
CA TYR A 172 -25.37 17.02 -20.99
C TYR A 172 -25.37 18.56 -21.05
N THR A 173 -24.25 19.21 -20.74
CA THR A 173 -24.14 20.67 -20.78
C THR A 173 -23.98 21.23 -22.20
N LEU A 174 -23.48 20.43 -23.15
CA LEU A 174 -23.29 20.82 -24.55
C LEU A 174 -24.55 20.67 -25.43
N ILE A 175 -25.59 19.97 -24.94
CA ILE A 175 -26.87 19.75 -25.65
C ILE A 175 -27.88 20.90 -25.39
N ARG A 176 -27.52 21.90 -24.57
CA ARG A 176 -28.38 23.01 -24.15
C ARG A 176 -28.03 24.33 -24.85
#